data_AF-A0A9D9UAG3-F1
#
_entry.id   AF-A0A9D9UAG3-F1
#
_cell.length_a   1.000
_cell.length_b   1.000
_cell.length_c   1.000
_cell.angle_alpha   90.00
_cell.angle_beta   90.00
_cell.angle_gamma   90.00
#
_symmetry.space_group_name_H-M   'P 1'
#
loop_
_entity.id
_entity.type
_entity.pdbx_description
1 polymer ?
#
loop_
_entity_poly.entity_id
_entity_poly.type
_entity_poly.pdbx_seq_one_letter_code
_entity_poly.pdbx_strand_id
1 'polypeptide(L)'
;MKHQFQTIIIMIISIVDLQSQEIIFPGIRGDSLTTELKKYNTPKTVLTYDQARNKLYTESFQQNDSIECYYSGYKISELLGTNILSWTARYGIQTEHLFPRSLGSASMPTLGDLHLQVPTRANINTLRRNAPFAEIPDAQTQY
;
A
#
# COMPACT_ATOMS: atom_id res chain seq x y z
N MET A 1 -47.92 24.72 -52.03
CA MET A 1 -46.85 25.42 -51.28
C MET A 1 -46.22 24.43 -50.32
N LYS A 2 -45.04 23.88 -50.64
CA LYS A 2 -44.33 22.93 -49.77
C LYS A 2 -43.32 23.73 -48.94
N HIS A 3 -43.61 23.94 -47.66
CA HIS A 3 -42.71 24.62 -46.74
C HIS A 3 -41.52 23.69 -46.42
N GLN A 4 -40.32 24.06 -46.83
CA GLN A 4 -39.10 23.37 -46.41
C GLN A 4 -38.75 23.84 -45.00
N PHE A 5 -38.82 22.92 -44.03
CA PHE A 5 -38.31 23.14 -42.69
C PHE A 5 -36.78 23.01 -42.73
N GLN A 6 -36.06 24.10 -42.51
CA GLN A 6 -34.63 24.07 -42.25
C GLN A 6 -34.42 23.68 -40.78
N THR A 7 -33.89 22.49 -40.53
CA THR A 7 -33.48 22.04 -39.20
C THR A 7 -32.15 22.72 -38.84
N ILE A 8 -32.16 23.59 -37.84
CA ILE A 8 -30.95 24.15 -37.24
C ILE A 8 -30.38 23.12 -36.27
N ILE A 9 -29.17 22.63 -36.53
CA ILE A 9 -28.41 21.77 -35.61
C ILE A 9 -27.64 22.69 -34.65
N ILE A 10 -28.05 22.73 -33.38
CA ILE A 10 -27.31 23.40 -32.31
C ILE A 10 -26.24 22.43 -31.82
N MET A 11 -24.97 22.72 -32.12
CA MET A 11 -23.82 21.99 -31.59
C MET A 11 -23.51 22.52 -30.19
N ILE A 12 -23.87 21.75 -29.16
CA ILE A 12 -23.49 22.04 -27.77
C ILE A 12 -22.02 21.63 -27.61
N ILE A 13 -21.13 22.62 -27.50
CA ILE A 13 -19.74 22.40 -27.11
C ILE A 13 -19.72 22.27 -25.59
N SER A 14 -19.60 21.05 -25.10
CA SER A 14 -19.27 20.80 -23.69
C SER A 14 -17.84 21.26 -23.43
N ILE A 15 -17.67 22.30 -22.63
CA ILE A 15 -16.37 22.64 -22.06
C ILE A 15 -16.06 21.55 -21.04
N VAL A 16 -15.18 20.61 -21.42
CA VAL A 16 -14.58 19.69 -20.47
C VAL A 16 -13.53 20.48 -19.69
N ASP A 17 -13.68 20.59 -18.37
CA ASP A 17 -12.61 21.07 -17.50
C ASP A 17 -11.46 20.07 -17.60
N LEU A 18 -10.45 20.40 -18.42
CA LEU A 18 -9.15 19.76 -18.39
C LEU A 18 -8.59 20.00 -16.99
N GLN A 19 -8.58 18.96 -16.15
CA GLN A 19 -7.98 19.06 -14.82
C GLN A 19 -6.56 19.63 -14.96
N SER A 20 -6.32 20.80 -14.37
CA SER A 20 -5.01 21.44 -14.46
C SER A 20 -4.00 20.56 -13.74
N GLN A 21 -2.99 20.10 -14.47
CA GLN A 21 -1.81 19.53 -13.84
C GLN A 21 -1.14 20.65 -13.02
N GLU A 22 -1.17 20.53 -11.69
CA GLU A 22 -0.46 21.45 -10.82
C GLU A 22 1.02 21.09 -10.81
N ILE A 23 1.88 22.07 -11.11
CA ILE A 23 3.33 21.89 -10.98
C ILE A 23 3.68 22.06 -9.50
N ILE A 24 3.97 20.96 -8.83
CA ILE A 24 4.52 20.98 -7.48
C ILE A 24 5.98 21.42 -7.50
N PHE A 25 6.34 22.38 -6.64
CA PHE A 25 7.70 22.94 -6.49
C PHE A 25 8.32 23.44 -7.82
N PRO A 26 7.71 24.46 -8.46
CA PRO A 26 8.15 24.94 -9.77
C PRO A 26 9.60 25.44 -9.74
N GLY A 27 10.38 25.06 -10.76
CA GLY A 27 11.78 25.46 -10.91
C GLY A 27 12.77 24.65 -10.05
N ILE A 28 12.30 23.77 -9.16
CA ILE A 28 13.16 22.90 -8.35
C ILE A 28 13.28 21.52 -9.01
N ARG A 29 14.49 20.94 -9.02
CA ARG A 29 14.78 19.61 -9.60
C ARG A 29 15.75 18.82 -8.74
N GLY A 30 15.89 17.52 -9.02
CA GLY A 30 16.88 16.64 -8.39
C GLY A 30 16.77 16.57 -6.87
N ASP A 31 17.91 16.71 -6.19
CA ASP A 31 17.99 16.59 -4.72
C ASP A 31 17.20 17.67 -3.98
N SER A 32 17.15 18.89 -4.53
CA SER A 32 16.35 19.98 -3.96
C SER A 32 14.86 19.66 -4.01
N LEU A 33 14.39 19.05 -5.11
CA LEU A 33 12.99 18.63 -5.24
C LEU A 33 12.69 17.49 -4.27
N THR A 34 13.61 16.53 -4.15
CA THR A 34 13.50 15.42 -3.20
C THR A 34 13.41 15.92 -1.75
N THR A 35 14.17 16.97 -1.41
CA THR A 35 14.16 17.58 -0.08
C THR A 35 12.81 18.22 0.23
N GLU A 36 12.28 19.04 -0.69
CA GLU A 36 10.98 19.68 -0.51
C GLU A 36 9.83 18.66 -0.47
N LEU A 37 9.86 17.64 -1.34
CA LEU A 37 8.89 16.54 -1.30
C LEU A 37 8.89 15.84 0.07
N LYS A 38 10.06 15.48 0.59
CA LYS A 38 10.16 14.86 1.93
C LYS A 38 9.62 15.78 3.02
N LYS A 39 9.98 17.06 2.99
CA LYS A 39 9.58 18.05 3.99
C LYS A 39 8.06 18.24 4.05
N TYR A 40 7.40 18.31 2.90
CA TYR A 40 5.96 18.60 2.83
C TYR A 40 5.06 17.36 2.81
N ASN A 41 5.58 16.19 2.45
CA ASN A 41 4.78 14.95 2.35
C ASN A 41 5.04 13.94 3.47
N THR A 42 6.03 14.17 4.35
CA THR A 42 6.22 13.32 5.53
C THR A 42 5.18 13.68 6.60
N PRO A 43 4.43 12.72 7.17
CA PRO A 43 3.51 12.99 8.27
C PRO A 43 4.21 13.62 9.47
N LYS A 44 3.50 14.48 10.21
CA LYS A 44 4.02 15.11 11.44
C LYS A 44 4.43 14.09 12.51
N THR A 45 3.76 12.94 12.52
CA THR A 45 4.03 11.84 13.45
C THR A 45 4.44 10.61 12.65
N VAL A 46 5.63 10.10 12.93
CA VAL A 46 6.14 8.86 12.36
C VAL A 46 6.20 7.81 13.48
N LEU A 47 5.47 6.71 13.31
CA LEU A 47 5.45 5.61 14.27
C LEU A 47 6.80 4.89 14.28
N THR A 48 7.28 4.46 15.45
CA THR A 48 8.40 3.52 15.48
C THR A 48 8.01 2.19 14.84
N TYR A 49 8.99 1.37 14.45
CA TYR A 49 8.71 0.09 13.81
C TYR A 49 7.80 -0.81 14.66
N ASP A 50 7.99 -0.84 15.98
CA ASP A 50 7.16 -1.65 16.88
C ASP A 50 5.74 -1.09 17.02
N GLN A 51 5.59 0.23 17.06
CA GLN A 51 4.28 0.89 17.09
C GLN A 51 3.51 0.63 15.79
N ALA A 52 4.18 0.74 14.64
CA ALA A 52 3.61 0.43 13.34
C ALA A 52 3.15 -1.03 13.28
N ARG A 53 4.00 -1.98 13.67
CA ARG A 53 3.61 -3.40 13.69
C ARG A 53 2.45 -3.68 14.63
N ASN A 54 2.41 -3.05 15.80
CA ASN A 54 1.29 -3.21 16.71
C ASN A 54 -0.03 -2.76 16.05
N LYS A 55 -0.06 -1.53 15.50
CA LYS A 55 -1.23 -0.98 14.78
C LYS A 55 -1.59 -1.78 13.53
N LEU A 56 -0.60 -2.30 12.80
CA LEU A 56 -0.83 -3.18 11.66
C LEU A 56 -1.71 -4.36 12.06
N TYR A 57 -1.34 -5.06 13.13
CA TYR A 57 -2.10 -6.23 13.57
C TYR A 57 -3.43 -5.88 14.21
N THR A 58 -3.49 -4.86 15.08
CA THR A 58 -4.68 -4.58 15.91
C THR A 58 -5.69 -3.65 15.25
N GLU A 59 -5.27 -2.75 14.36
CA GLU A 59 -6.13 -1.73 13.76
C GLU A 59 -6.38 -1.97 12.27
N SER A 60 -5.43 -2.59 11.55
CA SER A 60 -5.53 -2.75 10.08
C SER A 60 -5.93 -4.17 9.65
N PHE A 61 -5.38 -5.21 10.29
CA PHE A 61 -5.54 -6.61 9.87
C PHE A 61 -6.35 -7.47 10.82
N GLN A 62 -6.77 -6.93 11.95
CA GLN A 62 -7.74 -7.59 12.81
C GLN A 62 -9.15 -7.40 12.26
N GLN A 63 -9.81 -8.50 11.92
CA GLN A 63 -11.21 -8.52 11.52
C GLN A 63 -12.00 -9.45 12.43
N ASN A 64 -13.05 -8.89 13.05
CA ASN A 64 -13.75 -9.49 14.19
C ASN A 64 -12.73 -9.80 15.31
N ASP A 65 -12.30 -11.05 15.40
CA ASP A 65 -11.33 -11.53 16.40
C ASP A 65 -10.21 -12.35 15.74
N SER A 66 -9.87 -12.07 14.49
CA SER A 66 -8.85 -12.84 13.77
C SER A 66 -7.91 -11.99 12.96
N ILE A 67 -6.67 -12.48 12.82
CA ILE A 67 -5.67 -11.96 11.90
C ILE A 67 -5.45 -13.00 10.81
N GLU A 68 -5.61 -12.57 9.56
CA GLU A 68 -5.41 -13.38 8.36
C GLU A 68 -4.09 -13.02 7.68
N CYS A 69 -3.27 -14.03 7.37
CA CYS A 69 -2.02 -13.84 6.63
C CYS A 69 -2.27 -13.53 5.16
N TYR A 70 -1.71 -12.42 4.69
CA TYR A 70 -1.95 -11.83 3.37
C TYR A 70 -1.76 -12.79 2.19
N TYR A 71 -0.67 -13.57 2.16
CA TYR A 71 -0.40 -14.48 1.04
C TYR A 71 -1.09 -15.84 1.12
N SER A 72 -1.44 -16.32 2.32
CA SER A 72 -1.84 -17.73 2.52
C SER A 72 -3.27 -17.92 3.02
N GLY A 73 -3.93 -16.85 3.46
CA GLY A 73 -5.20 -16.95 4.17
C GLY A 73 -5.10 -17.65 5.53
N TYR A 74 -3.90 -17.97 6.03
CA TYR A 74 -3.75 -18.59 7.35
C TYR A 74 -4.25 -17.63 8.43
N LYS A 75 -5.21 -18.09 9.24
CA LYS A 75 -5.88 -17.30 10.28
C LYS A 75 -5.46 -17.75 11.66
N ILE A 76 -5.30 -16.77 12.54
CA ILE A 76 -5.27 -17.00 13.99
C ILE A 76 -6.35 -16.16 14.65
N SER A 77 -6.97 -16.69 15.68
CA SER A 77 -7.80 -15.89 16.56
C SER A 77 -6.91 -15.04 17.47
N GLU A 78 -7.30 -13.80 17.69
CA GLU A 78 -6.67 -12.95 18.69
C GLU A 78 -7.13 -13.38 20.09
N LEU A 79 -6.21 -13.34 21.06
CA LEU A 79 -6.55 -13.46 22.47
C LEU A 79 -6.57 -12.06 23.10
N LEU A 80 -7.77 -11.59 23.45
CA LEU A 80 -7.97 -10.30 24.13
C LEU A 80 -7.03 -10.15 25.33
N GLY A 81 -6.34 -9.02 25.41
CA GLY A 81 -5.42 -8.69 26.52
C GLY A 81 -4.01 -9.28 26.40
N THR A 82 -3.66 -9.95 25.29
CA THR A 82 -2.30 -10.44 25.04
C THR A 82 -1.47 -9.41 24.28
N ASN A 83 -0.14 -9.40 24.47
CA ASN A 83 0.76 -8.65 23.60
C ASN A 83 0.69 -9.22 22.17
N ILE A 84 0.15 -8.45 21.24
CA ILE A 84 -0.12 -8.89 19.87
C ILE A 84 1.14 -9.32 19.10
N LEU A 85 2.28 -8.65 19.33
CA LEU A 85 3.53 -8.97 18.65
C LEU A 85 4.09 -10.32 19.12
N SER A 86 4.05 -10.57 20.43
CA SER A 86 4.43 -11.87 20.98
C SER A 86 3.47 -12.98 20.56
N TRP A 87 2.18 -12.69 20.49
CA TRP A 87 1.15 -13.64 20.07
C TRP A 87 1.34 -14.05 18.60
N THR A 88 1.37 -13.08 17.68
CA THR A 88 1.59 -13.33 16.25
C THR A 88 2.90 -14.09 16.01
N ALA A 89 3.99 -13.71 16.68
CA ALA A 89 5.27 -14.42 16.60
C ALA A 89 5.18 -15.88 17.06
N ARG A 90 4.47 -16.17 18.17
CA ARG A 90 4.24 -17.54 18.67
C ARG A 90 3.54 -18.42 17.63
N TYR A 91 2.64 -17.85 16.83
CA TYR A 91 1.95 -18.57 15.76
C TYR A 91 2.70 -18.54 14.43
N GLY A 92 3.93 -18.03 14.37
CA GLY A 92 4.74 -17.98 13.16
C GLY A 92 4.22 -16.96 12.14
N ILE A 93 3.59 -15.88 12.59
CA ILE A 93 3.25 -14.73 11.77
C ILE A 93 4.33 -13.67 11.92
N GLN A 94 4.72 -13.06 10.82
CA GLN A 94 5.68 -11.97 10.75
C GLN A 94 5.11 -10.82 9.92
N THR A 95 5.66 -9.63 10.15
CA THR A 95 5.39 -8.47 9.31
C THR A 95 6.23 -8.60 8.04
N GLU A 96 5.55 -8.66 6.91
CA GLU A 96 6.15 -8.61 5.58
C GLU A 96 6.15 -7.18 5.06
N HIS A 97 7.23 -6.80 4.38
CA HIS A 97 7.32 -5.55 3.63
C HIS A 97 7.07 -5.81 2.15
N LEU A 98 5.93 -5.36 1.64
CA LEU A 98 5.55 -5.53 0.23
C LEU A 98 6.61 -4.96 -0.72
N PHE A 99 7.18 -3.81 -0.38
CA PHE A 99 8.43 -3.34 -0.99
C PHE A 99 9.64 -3.74 -0.11
N PRO A 100 10.56 -4.59 -0.61
CA PRO A 100 11.61 -5.19 0.22
C PRO A 100 12.55 -4.18 0.89
N ARG A 101 12.84 -4.42 2.18
CA ARG A 101 13.76 -3.59 2.99
C ARG A 101 15.13 -3.41 2.35
N SER A 102 15.67 -4.48 1.74
CA SER A 102 16.97 -4.45 1.06
C SER A 102 17.01 -3.54 -0.17
N LEU A 103 15.87 -3.07 -0.66
CA LEU A 103 15.75 -2.18 -1.81
C LEU A 103 15.45 -0.72 -1.42
N GLY A 104 15.61 -0.36 -0.13
CA GLY A 104 15.57 1.03 0.33
C GLY A 104 14.48 1.37 1.34
N SER A 105 13.65 0.41 1.77
CA SER A 105 12.64 0.61 2.83
C SER A 105 13.11 0.22 4.23
N ALA A 106 14.41 -0.03 4.43
CA ALA A 106 14.96 -0.48 5.72
C ALA A 106 15.09 0.62 6.79
N SER A 107 14.81 1.88 6.46
CA SER A 107 14.98 3.04 7.35
C SER A 107 13.67 3.80 7.56
N MET A 108 13.57 4.52 8.68
CA MET A 108 12.44 5.41 8.95
C MET A 108 12.41 6.58 7.94
N PRO A 109 11.22 7.07 7.53
CA PRO A 109 9.90 6.66 8.00
C PRO A 109 9.35 5.38 7.35
N THR A 110 9.88 4.98 6.20
CA THR A 110 9.36 3.88 5.36
C THR A 110 9.31 2.53 6.07
N LEU A 111 10.26 2.27 6.97
CA LEU A 111 10.27 1.08 7.82
C LEU A 111 9.01 0.94 8.69
N GLY A 112 8.43 2.06 9.14
CA GLY A 112 7.20 2.08 9.93
C GLY A 112 5.94 2.41 9.12
N ASP A 113 6.04 2.47 7.79
CA ASP A 113 4.91 2.81 6.93
C ASP A 113 3.92 1.64 6.85
N LEU A 114 2.70 1.84 7.38
CA LEU A 114 1.65 0.83 7.42
C LEU A 114 1.16 0.41 6.02
N HIS A 115 1.29 1.29 5.02
CA HIS A 115 0.86 0.99 3.65
C HIS A 115 1.75 -0.04 2.96
N LEU A 116 2.95 -0.28 3.50
CA LEU A 116 3.92 -1.22 2.94
C LEU A 116 3.99 -2.53 3.73
N GLN A 117 3.22 -2.66 4.80
CA GLN A 117 3.33 -3.78 5.74
C GLN A 117 2.07 -4.65 5.72
N VAL A 118 2.28 -5.97 5.79
CA VAL A 118 1.18 -6.96 5.87
C VAL A 118 1.56 -8.12 6.80
N PRO A 119 0.59 -8.78 7.45
CA PRO A 119 0.83 -10.03 8.17
C PRO A 119 1.10 -11.16 7.17
N THR A 120 2.11 -11.99 7.43
CA THR A 120 2.34 -13.19 6.62
C THR A 120 2.94 -14.34 7.44
N ARG A 121 2.81 -15.57 6.93
CA ARG A 121 3.48 -16.74 7.51
C ARG A 121 4.99 -16.58 7.38
N ALA A 122 5.73 -16.77 8.47
CA ALA A 122 7.18 -16.58 8.51
C ALA A 122 7.94 -17.39 7.44
N ASN A 123 7.53 -18.63 7.18
CA ASN A 123 8.12 -19.47 6.13
C ASN A 123 7.85 -18.92 4.73
N ILE A 124 6.63 -18.44 4.46
CA ILE A 124 6.28 -17.82 3.17
C ILE A 124 7.03 -16.50 2.99
N ASN A 125 7.14 -15.68 4.04
CA ASN A 125 7.95 -14.47 4.04
C ASN A 125 9.39 -14.76 3.60
N THR A 126 9.98 -15.76 4.27
CA THR A 126 11.35 -16.21 4.01
C THR A 126 11.54 -16.72 2.58
N LEU A 127 10.54 -17.39 2.01
CA LEU A 127 10.56 -17.88 0.63
C LEU A 127 10.41 -16.75 -0.39
N ARG A 128 9.54 -15.76 -0.13
CA ARG A 128 9.34 -14.59 -1.00
C ARG A 128 10.61 -13.75 -1.14
N ARG A 129 11.35 -13.56 -0.04
CA ARG A 129 12.58 -12.75 -0.01
C ARG A 129 12.34 -11.34 -0.57
N ASN A 130 13.12 -10.94 -1.57
CA ASN A 130 12.98 -9.69 -2.32
C ASN A 130 12.52 -9.91 -3.76
N ALA A 131 11.92 -11.08 -4.07
CA ALA A 131 11.46 -11.37 -5.41
C ALA A 131 10.35 -10.38 -5.82
N PRO A 132 10.39 -9.82 -7.04
CA PRO A 132 9.30 -9.03 -7.57
C PRO A 132 8.05 -9.89 -7.72
N PHE A 133 6.87 -9.29 -7.56
CA PHE A 133 5.63 -9.97 -7.90
C PHE A 133 5.55 -10.15 -9.42
N ALA A 134 5.12 -11.34 -9.84
CA ALA A 134 4.92 -11.70 -11.23
C ALA A 134 3.77 -12.71 -11.35
N GLU A 135 3.12 -12.72 -12.51
CA GLU A 135 2.31 -13.86 -12.92
C GLU A 135 3.27 -14.97 -13.38
N ILE A 136 3.04 -16.19 -12.91
CA ILE A 136 3.85 -17.34 -13.28
C ILE A 136 2.91 -18.30 -14.02
N PRO A 137 3.23 -18.72 -15.25
CA PRO A 137 2.37 -19.63 -15.99
C PRO A 137 2.05 -20.90 -15.20
N ASP A 138 0.78 -21.33 -15.20
CA ASP A 138 0.29 -22.48 -14.44
C ASP A 138 1.13 -23.76 -14.63
N ALA A 139 1.62 -23.99 -15.85
CA ALA A 139 2.47 -25.14 -16.17
C ALA A 139 3.81 -25.16 -15.41
N GLN A 140 4.26 -24.02 -14.88
CA GLN A 140 5.48 -23.90 -14.06
C GLN A 140 5.21 -23.93 -12.54
N THR A 141 3.93 -23.96 -12.12
CA THR A 141 3.53 -23.94 -10.71
C THR A 141 2.88 -25.24 -10.24
N GLN A 142 2.77 -26.24 -11.11
CA GLN A 142 2.31 -27.58 -10.72
C GLN A 142 3.41 -28.34 -9.97
N TYR A 143 3.02 -28.98 -8.87
CA TYR A 143 3.87 -29.78 -7.98
C TYR A 143 3.38 -31.22 -7.90
#